data_AF-A0A960VR60-F1
#
_entry.id   AF-A0A960VR60-F1
#
_cell.length_a   1.000
_cell.length_b   1.000
_cell.length_c   1.000
_cell.angle_alpha   90.00
_cell.angle_beta   90.00
_cell.angle_gamma   90.00
#
_symmetry.space_group_name_H-M   'P 1'
#
loop_
_entity.id
_entity.type
_entity.pdbx_description
1 polymer ?
#
loop_
_entity_poly.entity_id
_entity_poly.type
_entity_poly.pdbx_seq_one_letter_code
_entity_poly.pdbx_strand_id
1 'polypeptide(L)'
;VYLMTKAGLPVSTGQAIVGAIIGWKLFTGSVTDANALVKIVLTWVACPVLAAALAAPIYLGVQKYLAHARLHIVRRDLLTRIGLLLAGAFGAYSLGANNIANVMGVFVPASPFTDFSLVGYTVSGIQQLFLVGALAIGVGVFTYSKRVMMTVGDGIMPLSPIAAWVVVVAQSIVLTLFASE
;
A
#
# COMPACT_ATOMS: atom_id res chain seq x y z
N VAL A 1 -6.25 -11.90 -9.89
CA VAL A 1 -6.51 -10.56 -9.31
C VAL A 1 -7.74 -9.89 -9.92
N TYR A 2 -7.73 -9.50 -11.20
CA TYR A 2 -8.85 -8.76 -11.81
C TYR A 2 -10.24 -9.39 -11.62
N LEU A 3 -10.36 -10.71 -11.84
CA LEU A 3 -11.63 -11.43 -11.63
C LEU A 3 -12.13 -11.33 -10.18
N MET A 4 -11.23 -11.41 -9.20
CA MET A 4 -11.58 -11.27 -7.78
C MET A 4 -11.98 -9.84 -7.44
N THR A 5 -11.29 -8.84 -7.99
CA THR A 5 -11.68 -7.42 -7.87
C THR A 5 -13.09 -7.17 -8.44
N LYS A 6 -13.41 -7.74 -9.61
CA LYS A 6 -14.75 -7.66 -10.22
C LYS A 6 -15.83 -8.31 -9.34
N ALA A 7 -15.47 -9.40 -8.67
CA ALA A 7 -16.31 -10.09 -7.69
C ALA A 7 -16.37 -9.39 -6.31
N GLY A 8 -15.63 -8.29 -6.10
CA GLY A 8 -15.61 -7.57 -4.83
C GLY A 8 -14.84 -8.28 -3.70
N LEU A 9 -14.02 -9.27 -4.04
CA LEU A 9 -13.23 -10.05 -3.09
C LEU A 9 -11.86 -9.38 -2.86
N PRO A 10 -11.48 -9.08 -1.60
CA PRO A 10 -10.16 -8.56 -1.30
C PRO A 10 -9.10 -9.64 -1.58
N VAL A 11 -8.02 -9.27 -2.27
CA VAL A 11 -6.92 -10.18 -2.63
C VAL A 11 -5.58 -9.45 -2.53
N SER A 12 -4.54 -10.17 -2.09
CA SER A 12 -3.17 -9.64 -2.07
C SER A 12 -2.56 -9.67 -3.47
N THR A 13 -2.30 -8.48 -4.04
CA THR A 13 -1.61 -8.34 -5.33
C THR A 13 -0.15 -8.78 -5.23
N GLY A 14 0.54 -8.45 -4.13
CA GLY A 14 1.93 -8.85 -3.90
C GLY A 14 2.10 -10.38 -3.89
N GLN A 15 1.24 -11.10 -3.17
CA GLN A 15 1.27 -12.57 -3.17
C GLN A 15 0.97 -13.16 -4.55
N ALA A 16 0.03 -12.58 -5.28
CA ALA A 16 -0.30 -13.03 -6.64
C ALA A 16 0.87 -12.85 -7.61
N ILE A 17 1.60 -11.73 -7.54
CA ILE A 17 2.78 -11.48 -8.38
C ILE A 17 3.93 -12.42 -8.00
N VAL A 18 4.23 -12.57 -6.72
CA VAL A 18 5.28 -13.48 -6.24
C VAL A 18 4.97 -14.92 -6.67
N GLY A 19 3.72 -15.37 -6.54
CA GLY A 19 3.28 -16.67 -7.04
C GLY A 19 3.45 -16.83 -8.55
N ALA A 20 3.13 -15.80 -9.33
CA ALA A 20 3.34 -15.81 -10.79
C ALA A 20 4.83 -15.89 -11.17
N ILE A 21 5.71 -15.16 -10.47
CA ILE A 21 7.16 -15.20 -10.69
C ILE A 21 7.72 -16.60 -10.40
N ILE A 22 7.30 -17.22 -9.29
CA ILE A 22 7.71 -18.59 -8.94
C ILE A 22 7.25 -19.56 -10.04
N GLY A 23 6.00 -19.47 -10.47
CA GLY A 23 5.46 -20.30 -11.55
C GLY A 23 6.23 -20.16 -12.87
N TRP A 24 6.59 -18.93 -13.24
CA TRP A 24 7.41 -18.66 -14.43
C TRP A 24 8.80 -19.29 -14.31
N LYS A 25 9.47 -19.14 -13.17
CA LYS A 25 10.80 -19.74 -12.94
C LYS A 25 10.79 -21.26 -12.98
N LEU A 26 9.73 -21.89 -12.45
CA LEU A 26 9.53 -23.34 -12.55
C LEU A 26 9.38 -23.78 -14.01
N PHE A 27 8.62 -23.03 -14.80
CA PHE A 27 8.43 -23.31 -16.23
C PHE A 27 9.73 -23.17 -17.04
N THR A 28 10.54 -22.14 -16.76
CA THR A 28 11.81 -21.92 -17.48
C THR A 28 12.99 -22.73 -16.95
N GLY A 29 12.80 -23.56 -15.91
CA GLY A 29 13.87 -24.30 -15.23
C GLY A 29 14.91 -23.40 -14.55
N SER A 30 14.58 -22.13 -14.30
CA SER A 30 15.50 -21.16 -13.69
C SER A 30 15.51 -21.28 -12.17
N VAL A 31 16.68 -21.07 -11.55
CA VAL A 31 16.81 -21.17 -10.09
C VAL A 31 16.02 -20.05 -9.42
N THR A 32 15.13 -20.43 -8.50
CA THR A 32 14.43 -19.49 -7.64
C THR A 32 15.31 -19.15 -6.45
N ASP A 33 15.54 -17.87 -6.21
CA ASP A 33 16.34 -17.41 -5.09
C ASP A 33 15.55 -17.63 -3.78
N ALA A 34 15.91 -18.69 -3.07
CA ALA A 34 15.27 -19.07 -1.82
C ALA A 34 15.45 -17.99 -0.74
N ASN A 35 16.58 -17.27 -0.73
CA ASN A 35 16.82 -16.22 0.25
C ASN A 35 15.90 -15.01 0.00
N ALA A 36 15.70 -14.63 -1.25
CA ALA A 36 14.74 -13.60 -1.62
C ALA A 36 13.31 -13.98 -1.23
N LEU A 37 12.89 -15.23 -1.47
CA LEU A 37 11.56 -15.72 -1.08
C LEU A 37 11.36 -15.73 0.43
N VAL A 38 12.33 -16.22 1.19
CA VAL A 38 12.27 -16.23 2.66
C VAL A 38 12.13 -14.81 3.19
N LYS A 39 12.90 -13.85 2.66
CA LYS A 39 12.76 -12.43 3.03
C LYS A 39 11.35 -11.91 2.76
N ILE A 40 10.77 -12.18 1.57
CA ILE A 40 9.41 -11.76 1.23
C ILE A 40 8.35 -12.36 2.17
N VAL A 41 8.46 -13.65 2.50
CA VAL A 41 7.51 -14.29 3.42
C VAL A 41 7.64 -13.74 4.83
N LEU A 42 8.87 -13.47 5.28
CA LEU A 42 9.13 -12.82 6.57
C LEU A 42 8.50 -11.44 6.64
N THR A 43 8.56 -10.62 5.57
CA THR A 43 7.91 -9.30 5.57
C THR A 43 6.39 -9.40 5.62
N TRP A 44 5.77 -10.40 5.00
CA TRP A 44 4.31 -10.60 5.10
C TRP A 44 3.82 -10.85 6.53
N VAL A 45 4.66 -11.47 7.37
CA VAL A 45 4.34 -11.70 8.79
C VAL A 45 4.77 -10.50 9.65
N ALA A 46 5.95 -9.93 9.39
CA ALA A 46 6.48 -8.81 10.15
C ALA A 46 5.64 -7.55 10.00
N CYS A 47 5.15 -7.23 8.80
CA CYS A 47 4.40 -6.00 8.55
C CYS A 47 3.14 -5.87 9.42
N PRO A 48 2.21 -6.86 9.48
CA PRO A 48 1.05 -6.78 10.38
C PRO A 48 1.43 -6.68 11.86
N VAL A 49 2.46 -7.42 12.30
CA VAL A 49 2.91 -7.42 13.69
C VAL A 49 3.46 -6.06 14.09
N LEU A 50 4.33 -5.47 13.26
CA LEU A 50 4.89 -4.14 13.49
C LEU A 50 3.81 -3.06 13.42
N ALA A 51 2.85 -3.18 12.51
CA ALA A 51 1.73 -2.24 12.42
C ALA A 51 0.85 -2.30 13.67
N ALA A 52 0.57 -3.49 14.20
CA ALA A 52 -0.15 -3.66 15.46
C ALA A 52 0.63 -3.08 16.65
N ALA A 53 1.95 -3.36 16.71
CA ALA A 53 2.83 -2.86 17.76
C ALA A 53 2.95 -1.32 17.75
N LEU A 54 2.86 -0.68 16.58
CA LEU A 54 2.81 0.78 16.46
C LEU A 54 1.41 1.35 16.73
N ALA A 55 0.36 0.71 16.22
CA ALA A 55 -1.02 1.19 16.37
C ALA A 55 -1.47 1.21 17.83
N ALA A 56 -1.14 0.17 18.62
CA ALA A 56 -1.57 0.06 20.01
C ALA A 56 -1.17 1.24 20.90
N PRO A 57 0.11 1.64 21.02
CA PRO A 57 0.51 2.78 21.85
C PRO A 57 -0.04 4.11 21.31
N ILE A 58 -0.08 4.30 19.98
CA ILE A 58 -0.64 5.50 19.37
C ILE A 58 -2.12 5.63 19.74
N TYR A 59 -2.90 4.55 19.63
CA TYR A 59 -4.32 4.54 19.98
C TYR A 59 -4.54 4.89 21.44
N LEU A 60 -3.81 4.24 22.36
CA LEU A 60 -3.92 4.50 23.80
C LEU A 60 -3.54 5.95 24.15
N GLY A 61 -2.46 6.48 23.55
CA GLY A 61 -2.02 7.85 23.76
C GLY A 61 -3.06 8.88 23.29
N VAL A 62 -3.63 8.67 22.10
CA VAL A 62 -4.64 9.55 21.51
C VAL A 62 -5.93 9.52 22.31
N GLN A 63 -6.41 8.34 22.70
CA GLN A 63 -7.58 8.18 23.59
C GLN A 63 -7.38 8.95 24.89
N LYS A 64 -6.23 8.75 25.56
CA LYS A 64 -5.91 9.42 26.81
C LYS A 64 -5.86 10.95 26.63
N TYR A 65 -5.22 11.44 25.58
CA TYR A 65 -5.16 12.87 25.29
C TYR A 65 -6.55 13.47 25.04
N LEU A 66 -7.35 12.83 24.19
CA LEU A 66 -8.69 13.32 23.86
C LEU A 66 -9.63 13.33 25.07
N ALA A 67 -9.49 12.38 25.99
CA ALA A 67 -10.23 12.36 27.25
C ALA A 67 -9.90 13.58 28.13
N HIS A 68 -8.64 13.99 28.19
CA HIS A 68 -8.20 15.14 29.01
C HIS A 68 -8.48 16.50 28.34
N ALA A 69 -8.43 16.59 27.02
CA ALA A 69 -8.49 17.85 26.28
C ALA A 69 -9.87 18.57 26.33
N ARG A 70 -10.93 17.94 26.86
CA ARG A 70 -12.31 18.48 26.97
C ARG A 70 -12.79 19.27 25.75
N LEU A 71 -12.44 18.84 24.54
CA LEU A 71 -12.81 19.51 23.31
C LEU A 71 -14.32 19.38 23.03
N HIS A 72 -14.92 20.45 22.53
CA HIS A 72 -16.31 20.44 22.06
C HIS A 72 -16.51 19.39 20.96
N ILE A 73 -17.65 18.67 21.00
CA ILE A 73 -17.94 17.52 20.12
C ILE A 73 -17.77 17.88 18.63
N VAL A 74 -18.26 19.06 18.21
CA VAL A 74 -18.15 19.54 16.83
C VAL A 74 -16.69 19.75 16.39
N ARG A 75 -15.84 20.30 17.27
CA ARG A 75 -14.42 20.49 16.95
C ARG A 75 -13.68 19.15 16.89
N ARG A 76 -14.04 18.20 17.76
CA ARG A 76 -13.49 16.84 17.74
C ARG A 76 -13.83 16.12 16.43
N ASP A 77 -15.09 16.20 15.98
CA ASP A 77 -15.54 15.60 14.72
C ASP A 77 -14.82 16.19 13.50
N LEU A 78 -14.65 17.52 13.45
CA LEU A 78 -13.90 18.16 12.36
C LEU A 78 -12.44 17.71 12.32
N LEU A 79 -11.76 17.69 13.48
CA LEU A 79 -10.36 17.30 13.56
C LEU A 79 -10.14 15.83 13.18
N THR A 80 -11.03 14.92 13.60
CA THR A 80 -10.91 13.50 13.23
C THR A 80 -11.17 13.28 11.74
N ARG A 81 -12.10 14.01 11.12
CA ARG A 81 -12.32 13.96 9.66
C ARG A 81 -11.11 14.45 8.87
N ILE A 82 -10.56 15.61 9.25
CA ILE A 82 -9.35 16.14 8.59
C ILE A 82 -8.19 15.16 8.79
N GLY A 83 -8.01 14.64 10.01
CA GLY A 83 -7.01 13.62 10.32
C GLY A 83 -7.14 12.39 9.41
N LEU A 84 -8.36 11.86 9.25
CA LEU A 84 -8.65 10.72 8.39
C LEU A 84 -8.31 10.99 6.91
N LEU A 85 -8.60 12.20 6.40
CA LEU A 85 -8.25 12.57 5.03
C LEU A 85 -6.72 12.60 4.84
N LEU A 86 -5.99 13.21 5.79
CA LEU A 86 -4.52 13.26 5.74
C LEU A 86 -3.90 11.87 5.87
N ALA A 87 -4.43 11.04 6.79
CA ALA A 87 -3.99 9.65 6.92
C ALA A 87 -4.30 8.83 5.66
N GLY A 88 -5.48 9.03 5.06
CA GLY A 88 -5.85 8.38 3.80
C GLY A 88 -4.91 8.76 2.65
N ALA A 89 -4.53 10.04 2.54
CA ALA A 89 -3.57 10.51 1.56
C ALA A 89 -2.18 9.89 1.79
N PHE A 90 -1.71 9.87 3.05
CA PHE A 90 -0.46 9.23 3.41
C PHE A 90 -0.47 7.71 3.13
N GLY A 91 -1.56 7.03 3.48
CA GLY A 91 -1.71 5.61 3.20
C GLY A 91 -1.80 5.27 1.72
N ALA A 92 -2.45 6.11 0.91
CA ALA A 92 -2.47 5.96 -0.54
C ALA A 92 -1.05 6.10 -1.12
N TYR A 93 -0.27 7.08 -0.64
CA TYR A 93 1.12 7.25 -1.04
C TYR A 93 1.98 6.04 -0.68
N SER A 94 1.96 5.61 0.59
CA SER A 94 2.76 4.47 1.07
C SER A 94 2.39 3.16 0.39
N LEU A 95 1.10 2.91 0.17
CA LEU A 95 0.61 1.72 -0.53
C LEU A 95 0.99 1.75 -2.02
N GLY A 96 0.96 2.92 -2.66
CA GLY A 96 1.44 3.12 -4.02
C GLY A 96 2.93 2.81 -4.15
N ALA A 97 3.76 3.39 -3.27
CA ALA A 97 5.21 3.18 -3.25
C ALA A 97 5.59 1.70 -3.03
N ASN A 98 4.93 1.02 -2.10
CA ASN A 98 5.20 -0.39 -1.84
C ASN A 98 4.77 -1.31 -3.00
N ASN A 99 3.62 -1.02 -3.63
CA ASN A 99 3.10 -1.90 -4.67
C ASN A 99 3.72 -1.67 -6.05
N ILE A 100 4.15 -0.44 -6.37
CA ILE A 100 4.64 -0.14 -7.71
C ILE A 100 5.92 -0.89 -8.05
N ALA A 101 6.82 -1.07 -7.08
CA ALA A 101 8.03 -1.86 -7.24
C ALA A 101 7.72 -3.33 -7.55
N ASN A 102 6.71 -3.91 -6.89
CA ASN A 102 6.28 -5.28 -7.13
C ASN A 102 5.74 -5.49 -8.55
N VAL A 103 5.00 -4.52 -9.09
CA VAL A 103 4.40 -4.63 -10.43
C VAL A 103 5.40 -4.26 -11.52
N MET A 104 6.12 -3.15 -11.37
CA MET A 104 7.02 -2.63 -12.42
C MET A 104 8.38 -3.32 -12.43
N GLY A 105 8.85 -3.81 -11.28
CA GLY A 105 10.19 -4.42 -11.15
C GLY A 105 10.42 -5.59 -12.11
N VAL A 106 9.38 -6.40 -12.38
CA VAL A 106 9.48 -7.51 -13.33
C VAL A 106 9.64 -7.07 -14.79
N PHE A 107 9.24 -5.85 -15.12
CA PHE A 107 9.31 -5.29 -16.47
C PHE A 107 10.58 -4.47 -16.72
N VAL A 108 11.34 -4.13 -15.67
CA VAL A 108 12.57 -3.32 -15.79
C VAL A 108 13.57 -3.92 -16.80
N PRO A 109 13.89 -5.23 -16.79
CA PRO A 109 14.86 -5.80 -17.75
C PRO A 109 14.38 -5.82 -19.20
N ALA A 110 13.06 -5.71 -19.40
CA ALA A 110 12.42 -5.74 -20.72
C ALA A 110 11.86 -4.37 -21.14
N SER A 111 12.23 -3.30 -20.43
CA SER A 111 11.72 -1.96 -20.68
C SER A 111 12.19 -1.44 -22.05
N PRO A 112 11.28 -1.02 -22.94
CA PRO A 112 11.65 -0.46 -24.24
C PRO A 112 12.00 1.03 -24.18
N PHE A 113 11.82 1.68 -23.03
CA PHE A 113 12.04 3.12 -22.88
C PHE A 113 13.52 3.45 -22.83
N THR A 114 13.93 4.46 -23.60
CA THR A 114 15.28 5.02 -23.59
C THR A 114 15.31 6.32 -22.79
N ASP A 115 16.49 6.66 -22.26
CA ASP A 115 16.70 7.92 -21.54
C ASP A 115 16.53 9.10 -22.50
N PHE A 116 15.83 10.15 -22.05
CA PHE A 116 15.74 11.40 -22.79
C PHE A 116 16.16 12.58 -21.91
N SER A 117 16.83 13.55 -22.51
CA SER A 117 17.24 14.79 -21.84
C SER A 117 16.34 15.92 -22.31
N LEU A 118 15.65 16.58 -21.39
CA LEU A 118 14.86 17.78 -21.68
C LEU A 118 15.39 18.92 -20.81
N VAL A 119 15.94 19.96 -21.46
CA VAL A 119 16.38 21.24 -20.83
C VAL A 119 17.04 21.04 -19.45
N GLY A 120 18.18 20.35 -19.41
CA GLY A 120 18.99 20.16 -18.20
C GLY A 120 18.54 19.04 -17.25
N TYR A 121 17.42 18.36 -17.52
CA TYR A 121 16.98 17.20 -16.75
C TYR A 121 17.02 15.92 -17.60
N THR A 122 17.67 14.88 -17.08
CA THR A 122 17.67 13.54 -17.67
C THR A 122 16.55 12.71 -17.04
N VAL A 123 15.61 12.25 -17.86
CA VAL A 123 14.55 11.34 -17.44
C VAL A 123 14.89 9.94 -17.93
N SER A 124 15.10 9.01 -17.00
CA SER A 124 15.49 7.65 -17.35
C SER A 124 14.33 6.82 -17.91
N GLY A 125 14.64 5.81 -18.72
CA GLY A 125 13.64 4.86 -19.20
C GLY A 125 12.91 4.13 -18.06
N ILE A 126 13.59 3.91 -16.94
CA ILE A 126 13.00 3.29 -15.73
C ILE A 126 12.01 4.26 -15.06
N GLN A 127 12.35 5.55 -14.96
CA GLN A 127 11.42 6.55 -14.42
C GLN A 127 10.15 6.66 -15.26
N GLN A 128 10.28 6.58 -16.59
CA GLN A 128 9.13 6.54 -17.50
C GLN A 128 8.24 5.31 -17.27
N LEU A 129 8.86 4.13 -17.15
CA LEU A 129 8.15 2.87 -16.87
C LEU A 129 7.33 2.97 -15.57
N PHE A 130 7.96 3.46 -14.50
CA PHE A 130 7.29 3.64 -13.21
C PHE A 130 6.21 4.72 -13.28
N LEU A 131 6.40 5.80 -14.06
CA LEU A 131 5.36 6.81 -14.25
C LEU A 131 4.11 6.23 -14.93
N VAL A 132 4.29 5.45 -16.00
CA VAL A 132 3.18 4.78 -16.69
C VAL A 132 2.49 3.79 -15.74
N GLY A 133 3.27 3.04 -14.95
CA GLY A 133 2.75 2.15 -13.91
C GLY A 133 1.90 2.89 -12.87
N ALA A 134 2.37 4.04 -12.38
CA ALA A 134 1.66 4.85 -11.39
C ALA A 134 0.33 5.39 -11.95
N LEU A 135 0.33 5.87 -13.20
CA LEU A 135 -0.89 6.30 -13.90
C LEU A 135 -1.87 5.14 -14.06
N ALA A 136 -1.40 3.95 -14.43
CA ALA A 136 -2.24 2.76 -14.57
C ALA A 136 -2.87 2.34 -13.23
N ILE A 137 -2.11 2.40 -12.12
CA ILE A 137 -2.64 2.16 -10.78
C ILE A 137 -3.72 3.20 -10.46
N GLY A 138 -3.47 4.49 -10.71
CA GLY A 138 -4.43 5.57 -10.47
C GLY A 138 -5.74 5.37 -11.23
N VAL A 139 -5.65 5.05 -12.53
CA VAL A 139 -6.82 4.75 -13.37
C VAL A 139 -7.56 3.51 -12.83
N GLY A 140 -6.84 2.43 -12.51
CA GLY A 140 -7.44 1.20 -11.99
C GLY A 140 -8.17 1.40 -10.65
N VAL A 141 -7.62 2.24 -9.78
CA VAL A 141 -8.29 2.65 -8.53
C VAL A 141 -9.59 3.39 -8.87
N PHE A 142 -9.55 4.39 -9.76
CA PHE A 142 -10.73 5.16 -10.11
C PHE A 142 -11.85 4.31 -10.76
N THR A 143 -11.50 3.32 -11.58
CA THR A 143 -12.47 2.56 -12.37
C THR A 143 -12.98 1.27 -11.71
N TYR A 144 -12.12 0.50 -11.02
CA TYR A 144 -12.45 -0.87 -10.59
C TYR A 144 -12.50 -1.09 -9.07
N SER A 145 -11.95 -0.18 -8.26
CA SER A 145 -11.74 -0.45 -6.82
C SER A 145 -13.00 -0.29 -5.96
N LYS A 146 -14.04 0.41 -6.44
CA LYS A 146 -15.23 0.77 -5.64
C LYS A 146 -15.87 -0.42 -4.90
N ARG A 147 -16.09 -1.54 -5.59
CA ARG A 147 -16.73 -2.72 -4.98
C ARG A 147 -15.91 -3.27 -3.81
N VAL A 148 -14.61 -3.45 -4.02
CA VAL A 148 -13.71 -3.98 -2.99
C VAL A 148 -13.61 -3.03 -1.80
N MET A 149 -13.53 -1.71 -2.04
CA MET A 149 -13.50 -0.71 -0.97
C MET A 149 -14.75 -0.76 -0.09
N MET A 150 -15.94 -0.90 -0.69
CA MET A 150 -17.19 -1.05 0.08
C MET A 150 -17.22 -2.36 0.86
N THR A 151 -16.82 -3.48 0.25
CA THR A 151 -16.77 -4.78 0.94
C THR A 151 -15.84 -4.74 2.16
N VAL A 152 -14.67 -4.11 2.03
CA VAL A 152 -13.70 -4.00 3.13
C VAL A 152 -14.17 -3.02 4.20
N GLY A 153 -14.72 -1.87 3.79
CA GLY A 153 -15.18 -0.81 4.69
C GLY A 153 -16.36 -1.23 5.56
N ASP A 154 -17.32 -1.95 4.98
CA ASP A 154 -18.55 -2.34 5.68
C ASP A 154 -18.48 -3.76 6.28
N GLY A 155 -17.62 -4.63 5.74
CA GLY A 155 -17.69 -6.07 5.96
C GLY A 155 -16.68 -6.69 6.93
N ILE A 156 -15.67 -5.95 7.41
CA ILE A 156 -14.61 -6.53 8.27
C ILE A 156 -14.80 -6.18 9.75
N MET A 157 -14.74 -4.89 10.11
CA MET A 157 -14.86 -4.45 11.50
C MET A 157 -15.38 -3.01 11.56
N PRO A 158 -16.40 -2.71 12.40
CA PRO A 158 -16.80 -1.33 12.64
C PRO A 158 -15.68 -0.59 13.38
N LEU A 159 -15.08 0.40 12.72
CA LEU A 159 -14.01 1.22 13.30
C LEU A 159 -14.53 2.61 13.65
N SER A 160 -14.15 3.10 14.83
CA SER A 160 -14.34 4.52 15.15
C SER A 160 -13.41 5.37 14.26
N PRO A 161 -13.76 6.64 13.97
CA PRO A 161 -12.91 7.53 13.17
C PRO A 161 -11.47 7.65 13.70
N ILE A 162 -11.30 7.65 15.02
CA ILE A 162 -9.98 7.71 15.68
C ILE A 162 -9.23 6.40 15.46
N ALA A 163 -9.89 5.25 15.65
CA ALA A 163 -9.25 3.95 15.42
C ALA A 163 -8.83 3.79 13.96
N ALA A 164 -9.70 4.14 13.02
CA ALA A 164 -9.39 4.11 11.59
C ALA A 164 -8.19 5.03 11.25
N TRP A 165 -8.16 6.25 11.81
CA TRP A 165 -7.02 7.15 11.64
C TRP A 165 -5.71 6.54 12.14
N VAL A 166 -5.70 5.98 13.36
CA VAL A 166 -4.50 5.36 13.93
C VAL A 166 -4.04 4.16 13.12
N VAL A 167 -4.96 3.27 12.73
CA VAL A 167 -4.64 2.07 11.95
C VAL A 167 -4.04 2.45 10.59
N VAL A 168 -4.64 3.41 9.89
CA VAL A 168 -4.11 3.88 8.60
C VAL A 168 -2.73 4.50 8.77
N VAL A 169 -2.52 5.38 9.76
CA VAL A 169 -1.21 6.00 10.01
C VAL A 169 -0.16 4.95 10.34
N ALA A 170 -0.44 4.05 11.30
CA ALA A 170 0.51 3.03 11.72
C ALA A 170 0.89 2.11 10.55
N GLN A 171 -0.09 1.65 9.78
CA GLN A 171 0.18 0.82 8.61
C GLN A 171 0.98 1.58 7.54
N SER A 172 0.70 2.86 7.32
CA SER A 172 1.40 3.68 6.33
C SER A 172 2.87 3.94 6.72
N ILE A 173 3.15 4.11 8.02
CA ILE A 173 4.52 4.19 8.53
C ILE A 173 5.28 2.90 8.24
N VAL A 174 4.68 1.74 8.58
CA VAL A 174 5.29 0.43 8.32
C VAL A 174 5.53 0.22 6.83
N LEU A 175 4.52 0.49 5.98
CA LEU A 175 4.66 0.32 4.54
C LEU A 175 5.76 1.22 3.96
N THR A 176 5.90 2.45 4.44
CA THR A 176 6.98 3.35 4.00
C THR A 176 8.35 2.80 4.39
N LEU A 177 8.49 2.24 5.59
CA LEU A 177 9.75 1.64 6.05
C LEU A 177 10.16 0.49 5.13
N PHE A 178 9.24 -0.41 4.79
CA PHE A 178 9.51 -1.55 3.91
C PHE A 178 9.55 -1.21 2.42
N ALA A 179 9.02 -0.05 2.00
CA ALA A 179 9.13 0.42 0.63
C ALA A 179 10.45 1.16 0.34
N SER A 180 11.19 1.53 1.40
CA SER A 180 12.45 2.26 1.30
C SER A 180 13.68 1.34 1.25
N GLU A 181 13.47 0.02 1.28
CA GLU A 181 14.49 -1.02 1.06
C GLU A 181 14.23 -1.78 -0.25
#